data_AF-A0A1Q7RCA5-F1
#
_entry.id   AF-A0A1Q7RCA5-F1
#
_cell.length_a   1.000
_cell.length_b   1.000
_cell.length_c   1.000
_cell.angle_alpha   90.00
_cell.angle_beta   90.00
_cell.angle_gamma   90.00
#
_symmetry.space_group_name_H-M   'P 1'
#
loop_
_entity.id
_entity.type
_entity.pdbx_description
1 polymer ?
#
loop_
_entity_poly.entity_id
_entity_poly.type
_entity_poly.pdbx_seq_one_letter_code
_entity_poly.pdbx_strand_id
1 'polypeptide(L)'
;MISKECLRSLGSLGPEVESFLSGQGAIHDWRTVAASNWIACDANFSDCLREVALAGEIGYRPLESSPAPLSLADLNKLSGPERFTALCDRYRCPLNIGVASEFELAEELLRQLMVVDRVKLESGADFDADMVLLKLTLVGIRAMIARDLRSLDAQNYFYELPRRSLTRMRANPPFFAFWLCIYAQLPCAPDW
;
A
#
# COMPACT_ATOMS: atom_id res chain seq x y z
N MET A 1 2.60 -21.09 -1.46
CA MET A 1 3.10 -20.98 -2.84
C MET A 1 2.37 -19.80 -3.46
N ILE A 2 3.09 -18.80 -4.01
CA ILE A 2 2.45 -17.69 -4.75
C ILE A 2 1.74 -18.32 -5.95
N SER A 3 0.47 -17.97 -6.18
CA SER A 3 -0.24 -18.53 -7.32
C SER A 3 0.39 -18.05 -8.64
N LYS A 4 0.41 -18.93 -9.65
CA LYS A 4 0.89 -18.57 -11.00
C LYS A 4 0.08 -17.43 -11.63
N GLU A 5 -1.16 -17.27 -11.20
CA GLU A 5 -2.07 -16.21 -11.65
C GLU A 5 -1.68 -14.85 -11.07
N CYS A 6 -1.36 -14.78 -9.78
CA CYS A 6 -0.79 -13.60 -9.16
C CYS A 6 0.56 -13.23 -9.82
N LEU A 7 1.47 -14.18 -10.02
CA LEU A 7 2.74 -13.88 -10.70
C LEU A 7 2.54 -13.37 -12.14
N ARG A 8 1.48 -13.81 -12.83
CA ARG A 8 1.14 -13.30 -14.17
C ARG A 8 0.57 -11.88 -14.11
N SER A 9 -0.30 -11.57 -13.14
CA SER A 9 -0.87 -10.22 -13.00
C SER A 9 0.20 -9.18 -12.62
N LEU A 10 1.27 -9.61 -11.95
CA LEU A 10 2.42 -8.76 -11.63
C LEU A 10 3.30 -8.43 -12.85
N GLY A 11 3.10 -9.06 -14.01
CA GLY A 11 3.84 -8.77 -15.23
C GLY A 11 5.36 -8.83 -15.04
N SER A 12 6.06 -7.75 -15.35
CA SER A 12 7.52 -7.64 -15.21
C SER A 12 8.01 -7.65 -13.76
N LEU A 13 7.12 -7.38 -12.78
CA LEU A 13 7.44 -7.38 -11.35
C LEU A 13 7.35 -8.77 -10.71
N GLY A 14 6.69 -9.72 -11.39
CA GLY A 14 6.49 -11.08 -10.89
C GLY A 14 7.76 -11.76 -10.39
N PRO A 15 8.87 -11.78 -11.17
CA PRO A 15 10.14 -12.37 -10.74
C PRO A 15 10.78 -11.68 -9.53
N GLU A 16 10.63 -10.35 -9.39
CA GLU A 16 11.18 -9.62 -8.23
C GLU A 16 10.40 -9.94 -6.97
N VAL A 17 9.06 -9.93 -7.05
CA VAL A 17 8.16 -10.29 -5.94
C VAL A 17 8.36 -11.75 -5.52
N GLU A 18 8.46 -12.67 -6.49
CA GLU A 18 8.71 -14.10 -6.24
C GLU A 18 10.06 -14.32 -5.55
N SER A 19 11.13 -13.74 -6.08
CA SER A 19 12.48 -13.84 -5.51
C SER A 19 12.52 -13.30 -4.09
N PHE A 20 11.90 -12.14 -3.86
CA PHE A 20 11.90 -11.48 -2.56
C PHE A 20 11.09 -12.25 -1.51
N LEU A 21 9.86 -12.67 -1.82
CA LEU A 21 9.03 -13.48 -0.92
C LEU A 21 9.64 -14.87 -0.67
N SER A 22 10.35 -15.42 -1.66
CA SER A 22 11.00 -16.72 -1.53
C SER A 22 12.18 -16.72 -0.56
N GLY A 23 12.98 -15.65 -0.57
CA GLY A 23 14.08 -15.48 0.38
C GLY A 23 13.63 -15.30 1.84
N GLN A 24 12.34 -15.06 2.09
CA GLN A 24 11.79 -14.70 3.41
C GLN A 24 10.90 -15.79 4.02
N GLY A 25 10.73 -16.94 3.36
CA GLY A 25 9.83 -18.01 3.83
C GLY A 25 8.35 -17.64 3.83
N ALA A 26 7.99 -16.46 3.32
CA ALA A 26 6.64 -15.91 3.28
C ALA A 26 5.80 -16.45 2.10
N ILE A 27 6.36 -17.40 1.33
CA ILE A 27 5.74 -17.99 0.14
C ILE A 27 4.40 -18.67 0.47
N HIS A 28 4.22 -19.19 1.69
CA HIS A 28 3.23 -20.23 1.96
C HIS A 28 1.76 -19.78 1.90
N ASP A 29 1.46 -18.49 2.06
CA ASP A 29 0.07 -17.98 2.22
C ASP A 29 -0.47 -17.06 1.11
N TRP A 30 0.22 -16.97 -0.04
CA TRP A 30 -0.16 -16.12 -1.18
C TRP A 30 -0.97 -16.88 -2.25
N ARG A 31 -2.09 -17.48 -1.85
CA ARG A 31 -3.04 -18.11 -2.79
C ARG A 31 -3.94 -17.04 -3.39
N THR A 32 -4.23 -17.08 -4.70
CA THR A 32 -5.19 -16.15 -5.31
C THR A 32 -6.51 -16.25 -4.54
N VAL A 33 -7.00 -15.11 -4.08
CA VAL A 33 -8.39 -15.00 -3.66
C VAL A 33 -9.23 -14.95 -4.94
N ALA A 34 -10.47 -15.43 -4.90
CA ALA A 34 -11.32 -15.53 -6.09
C ALA A 34 -11.31 -14.24 -6.94
N ALA A 35 -11.50 -14.36 -8.26
CA ALA A 35 -11.42 -13.24 -9.22
C ALA A 35 -12.23 -12.00 -8.80
N SER A 36 -13.32 -12.20 -8.06
CA SER A 36 -13.97 -11.18 -7.23
C SER A 36 -14.04 -11.68 -5.79
N ASN A 37 -13.58 -10.88 -4.83
CA ASN A 37 -13.71 -11.18 -3.39
C ASN A 37 -14.28 -9.98 -2.63
N TRP A 38 -15.02 -10.27 -1.57
CA TRP A 38 -15.50 -9.27 -0.61
C TRP A 38 -14.54 -9.22 0.57
N ILE A 39 -13.95 -8.06 0.83
CA ILE A 39 -13.05 -7.87 1.97
C ILE A 39 -13.87 -7.77 3.26
N ALA A 40 -13.68 -8.73 4.16
CA ALA A 40 -14.31 -8.71 5.47
C ALA A 40 -13.67 -7.62 6.36
N CYS A 41 -14.47 -6.68 6.86
CA CYS A 41 -13.99 -5.50 7.57
C CYS A 41 -13.52 -5.78 9.02
N ASP A 42 -13.68 -7.02 9.50
CA ASP A 42 -13.21 -7.51 10.79
C ASP A 42 -11.78 -8.08 10.75
N ALA A 43 -11.25 -8.35 9.55
CA ALA A 43 -9.85 -8.72 9.35
C ALA A 43 -8.88 -7.63 9.85
N ASN A 44 -7.65 -8.04 10.17
CA ASN A 44 -6.58 -7.09 10.48
C ASN A 44 -6.07 -6.42 9.19
N PHE A 45 -5.39 -5.28 9.33
CA PHE A 45 -4.89 -4.48 8.20
C PHE A 45 -4.11 -5.31 7.17
N SER A 46 -3.20 -6.15 7.64
CA SER A 46 -2.33 -6.97 6.79
C SER A 46 -3.08 -8.03 6.00
N ASP A 47 -4.11 -8.64 6.59
CA ASP A 47 -4.98 -9.59 5.89
C ASP A 47 -5.75 -8.90 4.76
N CYS A 48 -6.32 -7.72 5.02
CA CYS A 48 -6.99 -6.93 3.98
C CYS A 48 -6.03 -6.49 2.87
N LEU A 49 -4.80 -6.08 3.22
CA LEU A 49 -3.78 -5.76 2.22
C LEU A 49 -3.41 -6.96 1.36
N ARG A 50 -3.31 -8.15 1.95
CA ARG A 50 -3.07 -9.38 1.20
C ARG A 50 -4.20 -9.64 0.21
N GLU A 51 -5.45 -9.48 0.61
CA GLU A 51 -6.58 -9.63 -0.31
C GLU A 51 -6.55 -8.63 -1.44
N VAL A 52 -6.29 -7.35 -1.15
CA VAL A 52 -6.14 -6.28 -2.16
C VAL A 52 -4.97 -6.57 -3.12
N ALA A 53 -3.82 -6.95 -2.59
CA ALA A 53 -2.63 -7.25 -3.37
C ALA A 53 -2.80 -8.46 -4.31
N LEU A 54 -3.66 -9.40 -3.94
CA LEU A 54 -3.88 -10.68 -4.64
C LEU A 54 -5.16 -10.74 -5.48
N ALA A 55 -6.03 -9.74 -5.38
CA ALA A 55 -7.29 -9.70 -6.12
C ALA A 55 -7.06 -9.47 -7.62
N GLY A 56 -7.81 -10.19 -8.46
CA GLY A 56 -7.85 -9.96 -9.91
C GLY A 56 -8.72 -8.76 -10.29
N GLU A 57 -9.87 -8.62 -9.62
CA GLU A 57 -10.72 -7.43 -9.65
C GLU A 57 -11.17 -7.08 -8.22
N ILE A 58 -11.04 -5.81 -7.83
CA ILE A 58 -11.46 -5.34 -6.51
C ILE A 58 -12.87 -4.75 -6.59
N GLY A 59 -13.85 -5.50 -6.09
CA GLY A 59 -15.17 -4.96 -5.81
C GLY A 59 -15.12 -4.10 -4.55
N TYR A 60 -15.34 -2.79 -4.68
CA TYR A 60 -15.40 -1.88 -3.53
C TYR A 60 -16.86 -1.60 -3.13
N ARG A 61 -17.22 -1.93 -1.90
CA ARG A 61 -18.41 -1.38 -1.25
C ARG A 61 -17.95 -0.59 -0.01
N PRO A 62 -18.14 0.74 0.02
CA PRO A 62 -17.85 1.53 1.20
C PRO A 62 -18.57 0.96 2.42
N LEU A 63 -17.93 0.99 3.59
CA LEU A 63 -18.63 0.75 4.85
C LEU A 63 -19.76 1.80 5.02
N GLU A 64 -20.92 1.35 5.50
CA GLU A 64 -21.97 2.27 5.97
C GLU A 64 -21.52 3.02 7.24
N SER A 65 -20.60 2.43 8.01
CA SER A 65 -19.99 3.06 9.18
C SER A 65 -18.68 3.74 8.82
N SER A 66 -18.64 5.06 8.86
CA SER A 66 -17.39 5.82 8.75
C SER A 66 -16.38 5.37 9.81
N PRO A 67 -15.08 5.26 9.47
CA PRO A 67 -14.05 5.02 10.48
C PRO A 67 -14.13 6.09 11.58
N ALA A 68 -13.81 5.72 12.82
CA ALA A 68 -13.83 6.65 13.95
C ALA A 68 -13.07 7.93 13.57
N PRO A 69 -13.58 9.14 13.90
CA PRO A 69 -12.94 10.38 13.48
C PRO A 69 -11.54 10.47 14.10
N LEU A 70 -10.52 10.44 13.25
CA LEU A 70 -9.15 10.76 13.61
C LEU A 70 -8.81 12.01 12.81
N SER A 71 -8.79 13.15 13.50
CA SER A 71 -8.45 14.40 12.82
C SER A 71 -6.97 14.38 12.43
N LEU A 72 -6.64 15.12 11.36
CA LEU A 72 -5.24 15.27 10.96
C LEU A 72 -4.38 15.91 12.06
N ALA A 73 -4.99 16.81 12.82
CA ALA A 73 -4.34 17.45 13.97
C ALA A 73 -3.98 16.43 15.05
N ASP A 74 -4.82 15.42 15.29
CA ASP A 74 -4.55 14.38 16.29
C ASP A 74 -3.49 13.40 15.79
N LEU A 75 -3.55 13.00 14.52
CA LEU A 75 -2.54 12.14 13.90
C LEU A 75 -1.13 12.75 13.97
N ASN A 76 -1.02 14.07 13.80
CA ASN A 76 0.25 14.80 13.85
C ASN A 76 0.83 14.94 15.26
N LYS A 77 0.01 14.78 16.32
CA LYS A 77 0.49 14.78 17.72
C LYS A 77 1.09 13.44 18.13
N LEU A 78 0.75 12.36 17.43
CA LEU A 78 1.25 11.02 17.73
C LEU A 78 2.73 10.86 17.36
N SER A 79 3.44 10.06 18.14
CA SER A 79 4.78 9.57 17.78
C SER A 79 4.75 8.67 16.54
N GLY A 80 5.90 8.37 15.94
CA GLY A 80 5.99 7.50 14.76
C GLY A 80 5.29 6.14 14.94
N PRO A 81 5.61 5.36 15.99
CA PRO A 81 4.97 4.08 16.26
C PRO A 81 3.46 4.19 16.54
N GLU A 82 3.03 5.18 17.33
CA GLU A 82 1.60 5.40 17.61
C GLU A 82 0.83 5.78 16.34
N ARG A 83 1.45 6.59 15.48
CA ARG A 83 0.87 6.98 14.19
C ARG A 83 0.73 5.78 13.26
N PHE A 84 1.71 4.87 13.25
CA PHE A 84 1.64 3.64 12.46
C PHE A 84 0.43 2.81 12.88
N THR A 85 0.32 2.53 14.18
CA THR A 85 -0.81 1.77 14.74
C THR A 85 -2.14 2.45 14.45
N ALA A 86 -2.24 3.76 14.67
CA ALA A 86 -3.46 4.52 14.44
C ALA A 86 -3.92 4.49 12.96
N LEU A 87 -2.99 4.53 12.01
CA LEU A 87 -3.30 4.41 10.59
C LEU A 87 -3.76 2.99 10.23
N CYS A 88 -3.08 1.96 10.73
CA CYS A 88 -3.49 0.57 10.54
C CYS A 88 -4.88 0.29 11.13
N ASP A 89 -5.19 0.87 12.30
CA ASP A 89 -6.50 0.75 12.95
C ASP A 89 -7.60 1.52 12.20
N ARG A 90 -7.29 2.73 11.72
CA ARG A 90 -8.24 3.54 10.91
C ARG A 90 -8.56 2.83 9.59
N TYR A 91 -7.54 2.28 8.95
CA TYR A 91 -7.63 1.66 7.64
C TYR A 91 -7.67 0.14 7.69
N ARG A 92 -8.24 -0.45 8.76
CA ARG A 92 -8.49 -1.91 8.84
C ARG A 92 -9.10 -2.47 7.56
N CYS A 93 -9.98 -1.69 6.91
CA CYS A 93 -10.27 -1.82 5.48
C CYS A 93 -9.50 -0.74 4.69
N PRO A 94 -8.39 -1.09 4.00
CA PRO A 94 -7.54 -0.13 3.30
C PRO A 94 -8.25 0.65 2.20
N LEU A 95 -9.30 0.07 1.60
CA LEU A 95 -10.09 0.70 0.54
C LEU A 95 -10.81 1.98 1.01
N ASN A 96 -11.02 2.14 2.32
CA ASN A 96 -11.67 3.34 2.87
C ASN A 96 -10.92 4.64 2.57
N ILE A 97 -9.61 4.58 2.27
CA ILE A 97 -8.81 5.74 1.85
C ILE A 97 -9.35 6.43 0.57
N GLY A 98 -10.16 5.71 -0.22
CA GLY A 98 -10.83 6.23 -1.41
C GLY A 98 -12.14 6.96 -1.14
N VAL A 99 -12.68 6.95 0.09
CA VAL A 99 -13.90 7.68 0.43
C VAL A 99 -13.66 9.19 0.41
N ALA A 100 -14.65 9.97 -0.04
CA ALA A 100 -14.55 11.43 -0.11
C ALA A 100 -14.20 12.10 1.23
N SER A 101 -14.68 11.56 2.35
CA SER A 101 -14.36 12.06 3.70
C SER A 101 -12.90 11.88 4.10
N GLU A 102 -12.17 10.99 3.43
CA GLU A 102 -10.74 10.74 3.70
C GLU A 102 -9.82 11.62 2.85
N PHE A 103 -10.37 12.53 2.05
CA PHE A 103 -9.59 13.35 1.12
C PHE A 103 -8.43 14.08 1.80
N GLU A 104 -8.68 14.80 2.89
CA GLU A 104 -7.65 15.60 3.57
C GLU A 104 -6.50 14.74 4.12
N LEU A 105 -6.84 13.58 4.70
CA LEU A 105 -5.84 12.67 5.24
C LEU A 105 -5.01 12.06 4.11
N ALA A 106 -5.65 11.65 3.02
CA ALA A 106 -4.94 11.13 1.86
C ALA A 106 -4.01 12.15 1.20
N GLU A 107 -4.45 13.40 1.05
CA GLU A 107 -3.60 14.49 0.56
C GLU A 107 -2.37 14.70 1.46
N GLU A 108 -2.56 14.63 2.78
CA GLU A 108 -1.45 14.77 3.72
C GLU A 108 -0.47 13.58 3.63
N LEU A 109 -0.96 12.35 3.48
CA LEU A 109 -0.10 11.18 3.27
C LEU A 109 0.73 11.32 1.98
N LEU A 110 0.09 11.75 0.89
CA LEU A 110 0.76 12.04 -0.38
C LEU A 110 1.80 13.15 -0.24
N ARG A 111 1.47 14.25 0.45
CA ARG A 111 2.40 15.36 0.74
C ARG A 111 3.59 14.88 1.54
N GLN A 112 3.38 14.04 2.56
CA GLN A 112 4.48 13.50 3.35
C GLN A 112 5.42 12.64 2.50
N LEU A 113 4.87 11.76 1.64
CA LEU A 113 5.69 10.97 0.72
C LEU A 113 6.52 11.84 -0.21
N MET A 114 5.87 12.78 -0.89
CA MET A 114 6.48 13.55 -1.98
C MET A 114 7.37 14.70 -1.52
N VAL A 115 7.24 15.13 -0.27
CA VAL A 115 8.04 16.23 0.29
C VAL A 115 8.97 15.73 1.38
N VAL A 116 8.44 15.13 2.44
CA VAL A 116 9.24 14.82 3.64
C VAL A 116 10.07 13.56 3.44
N ASP A 117 9.42 12.47 3.04
CA ASP A 117 10.06 11.16 2.94
C ASP A 117 11.00 11.11 1.74
N ARG A 118 10.59 11.71 0.61
CA ARG A 118 11.45 11.94 -0.55
C ARG A 118 12.76 12.65 -0.21
N VAL A 119 12.71 13.79 0.51
CA VAL A 119 13.92 14.55 0.86
C VAL A 119 14.84 13.72 1.76
N LYS A 120 14.29 12.95 2.71
CA LYS A 120 15.09 12.04 3.55
C LYS A 120 15.76 10.94 2.74
N LEU A 121 15.04 10.35 1.79
CA LEU A 121 15.57 9.33 0.88
C LEU A 121 16.69 9.87 -0.01
N GLU A 122 16.50 11.04 -0.63
CA GLU A 122 17.48 11.67 -1.53
C GLU A 122 18.74 12.11 -0.77
N SER A 123 18.58 12.61 0.46
CA SER A 123 19.71 13.01 1.32
C SER A 123 20.42 11.82 1.99
N GLY A 124 19.88 10.60 1.88
CA GLY A 124 20.39 9.42 2.58
C GLY A 124 20.16 9.43 4.09
N ALA A 125 19.38 10.38 4.61
CA ALA A 125 19.01 10.46 6.02
C ALA A 125 18.26 9.21 6.49
N ASP A 126 18.19 9.00 7.80
CA ASP A 126 17.36 7.95 8.37
C ASP A 126 15.87 8.27 8.25
N PHE A 127 15.11 7.23 7.92
CA PHE A 127 13.67 7.28 7.75
C PHE A 127 13.05 5.98 8.25
N ASP A 128 11.79 6.07 8.64
CA ASP A 128 10.98 4.94 9.05
C ASP A 128 10.44 4.24 7.80
N ALA A 129 11.09 3.14 7.41
CA ALA A 129 10.74 2.38 6.21
C ALA A 129 9.31 1.83 6.25
N ASP A 130 8.85 1.40 7.42
CA ASP A 130 7.53 0.79 7.60
C ASP A 130 6.45 1.84 7.43
N MET A 131 6.65 3.03 8.00
CA MET A 131 5.76 4.16 7.80
C MET A 131 5.72 4.63 6.34
N VAL A 132 6.87 4.66 5.65
CA VAL A 132 6.93 5.00 4.22
C VAL A 132 6.15 3.99 3.39
N LEU A 133 6.34 2.69 3.65
CA LEU A 133 5.60 1.63 2.96
C LEU A 133 4.10 1.65 3.26
N LEU A 134 3.70 1.98 4.49
CA LEU A 134 2.29 2.14 4.85
C LEU A 134 1.64 3.24 4.02
N LYS A 135 2.29 4.41 3.95
CA LYS A 135 1.81 5.55 3.16
C LYS A 135 1.75 5.18 1.68
N LEU A 136 2.81 4.58 1.13
CA LEU A 136 2.85 4.16 -0.27
C LEU A 136 1.72 3.20 -0.60
N THR A 137 1.44 2.26 0.29
CA THR A 137 0.35 1.29 0.14
C THR A 137 -1.01 1.98 0.13
N LEU A 138 -1.29 2.85 1.10
CA LEU A 138 -2.57 3.59 1.17
C LEU A 138 -2.76 4.54 -0.01
N VAL A 139 -1.70 5.27 -0.41
CA VAL A 139 -1.72 6.16 -1.58
C VAL A 139 -1.87 5.37 -2.88
N GLY A 140 -1.26 4.19 -2.98
CA GLY A 140 -1.44 3.28 -4.12
C GLY A 140 -2.88 2.81 -4.25
N ILE A 141 -3.49 2.38 -3.14
CA ILE A 141 -4.91 1.98 -3.11
C ILE A 141 -5.82 3.16 -3.48
N ARG A 142 -5.52 4.36 -2.98
CA ARG A 142 -6.25 5.57 -3.40
C ARG A 142 -6.10 5.82 -4.90
N ALA A 143 -4.91 5.66 -5.46
CA ALA A 143 -4.68 5.80 -6.90
C ALA A 143 -5.59 4.82 -7.67
N MET A 144 -5.71 3.56 -7.21
CA MET A 144 -6.61 2.56 -7.82
C MET A 144 -8.09 3.01 -7.79
N ILE A 145 -8.57 3.49 -6.64
CA ILE A 145 -9.99 3.79 -6.42
C ILE A 145 -10.39 5.14 -7.02
N ALA A 146 -9.61 6.19 -6.71
CA ALA A 146 -9.92 7.57 -7.05
C ALA A 146 -9.30 8.03 -8.38
N ARG A 147 -8.48 7.18 -9.03
CA ARG A 147 -7.77 7.49 -10.28
C ARG A 147 -6.92 8.77 -10.18
N ASP A 148 -6.29 8.97 -9.02
CA ASP A 148 -5.47 10.16 -8.76
C ASP A 148 -4.07 10.00 -9.37
N LEU A 149 -3.83 10.71 -10.46
CA LEU A 149 -2.54 10.70 -11.18
C LEU A 149 -1.38 11.15 -10.29
N ARG A 150 -1.60 12.06 -9.33
CA ARG A 150 -0.53 12.50 -8.41
C ARG A 150 -0.12 11.37 -7.47
N SER A 151 -1.09 10.54 -7.09
CA SER A 151 -0.84 9.35 -6.29
C SER A 151 -0.07 8.31 -7.12
N LEU A 152 -0.37 8.12 -8.42
CA LEU A 152 0.44 7.27 -9.30
C LEU A 152 1.86 7.81 -9.49
N ASP A 153 2.04 9.11 -9.73
CA ASP A 153 3.35 9.73 -9.88
C ASP A 153 4.23 9.47 -8.65
N ALA A 154 3.64 9.52 -7.45
CA ALA A 154 4.33 9.13 -6.23
C ALA A 154 4.77 7.66 -6.26
N GLN A 155 3.90 6.74 -6.69
CA GLN A 155 4.28 5.33 -6.81
C GLN A 155 5.44 5.12 -7.79
N ASN A 156 5.37 5.74 -8.97
CA ASN A 156 6.41 5.67 -10.00
C ASN A 156 7.75 6.18 -9.47
N TYR A 157 7.76 7.35 -8.81
CA TYR A 157 8.98 7.90 -8.21
C TYR A 157 9.64 6.91 -7.25
N PHE A 158 8.87 6.34 -6.32
CA PHE A 158 9.41 5.42 -5.31
C PHE A 158 9.84 4.07 -5.91
N TYR A 159 9.15 3.59 -6.93
CA TYR A 159 9.54 2.38 -7.66
C TYR A 159 10.83 2.57 -8.46
N GLU A 160 11.03 3.74 -9.07
CA GLU A 160 12.22 4.08 -9.86
C GLU A 160 13.45 4.45 -9.03
N LEU A 161 13.34 4.42 -7.69
CA LEU A 161 14.46 4.73 -6.81
C LEU A 161 15.67 3.79 -7.06
N PRO A 162 16.91 4.31 -6.90
CA PRO A 162 18.09 3.48 -7.00
C PRO A 162 18.03 2.28 -6.05
N ARG A 163 18.56 1.11 -6.48
CA ARG A 163 18.55 -0.14 -5.69
C ARG A 163 18.95 0.03 -4.23
N ARG A 164 19.96 0.87 -3.95
CA ARG A 164 20.42 1.18 -2.59
C ARG A 164 19.32 1.76 -1.68
N SER A 165 18.46 2.62 -2.22
CA SER A 165 17.35 3.24 -1.51
C SER A 165 16.20 2.23 -1.33
N LEU A 166 15.92 1.43 -2.36
CA LEU A 166 14.95 0.34 -2.29
C LEU A 166 15.34 -0.70 -1.23
N THR A 167 16.62 -1.05 -1.10
CA THR A 167 17.11 -1.99 -0.07
C THR A 167 16.78 -1.52 1.34
N ARG A 168 16.80 -0.21 1.62
CA ARG A 168 16.43 0.33 2.93
C ARG A 168 14.95 0.16 3.24
N MET A 169 14.09 0.16 2.21
CA MET A 169 12.65 -0.09 2.38
C MET A 169 12.33 -1.57 2.62
N ARG A 170 13.23 -2.50 2.26
CA ARG A 170 13.02 -3.95 2.41
C ARG A 170 13.08 -4.48 3.85
N ALA A 171 13.17 -3.60 4.85
CA ALA A 171 13.23 -3.97 6.27
C ALA A 171 11.98 -4.72 6.76
N ASN A 172 10.82 -4.50 6.12
CA ASN A 172 9.57 -5.22 6.38
C ASN A 172 9.08 -5.92 5.08
N PRO A 173 9.53 -7.16 4.84
CA PRO A 173 9.32 -7.83 3.57
C PRO A 173 7.85 -8.05 3.17
N PRO A 174 6.93 -8.45 4.07
CA PRO A 174 5.52 -8.60 3.71
C PRO A 174 4.91 -7.30 3.18
N PHE A 175 5.15 -6.18 3.85
CA PHE A 175 4.61 -4.87 3.47
C PHE A 175 5.16 -4.37 2.14
N PHE A 176 6.47 -4.56 1.92
CA PHE A 176 7.11 -4.23 0.66
C PHE A 176 6.51 -5.02 -0.51
N ALA A 177 6.24 -6.32 -0.31
CA ALA A 177 5.60 -7.15 -1.32
C ALA A 177 4.15 -6.73 -1.61
N PHE A 178 3.35 -6.40 -0.58
CA PHE A 178 2.00 -5.87 -0.77
C PHE A 178 2.01 -4.59 -1.60
N TRP A 179 2.91 -3.66 -1.27
CA TRP A 179 3.09 -2.43 -2.03
C TRP A 179 3.42 -2.70 -3.50
N LEU A 180 4.40 -3.57 -3.80
CA LEU A 180 4.76 -3.92 -5.18
C LEU A 180 3.59 -4.54 -5.95
N CYS A 181 2.77 -5.35 -5.29
CA CYS A 181 1.61 -5.96 -5.92
C CYS A 181 0.51 -4.93 -6.23
N ILE A 182 0.26 -4.01 -5.31
CA ILE A 182 -0.65 -2.88 -5.53
C ILE A 182 -0.13 -1.98 -6.65
N TYR A 183 1.18 -1.70 -6.67
CA TYR A 183 1.80 -0.91 -7.73
C TYR A 183 1.63 -1.59 -9.09
N ALA A 184 1.85 -2.90 -9.20
CA ALA A 184 1.68 -3.65 -10.44
C ALA A 184 0.26 -3.61 -11.01
N GLN A 185 -0.75 -3.43 -10.15
CA GLN A 185 -2.15 -3.35 -10.57
C GLN A 185 -2.51 -1.97 -11.17
N LEU A 186 -1.77 -0.90 -10.84
CA LEU A 186 -2.09 0.46 -11.29
C LEU A 186 -1.99 0.65 -12.82
N PRO A 187 -0.92 0.21 -13.52
CA PRO A 187 -0.78 0.38 -14.96
C PRO A 187 -1.70 -0.53 -15.79
N CYS A 188 -2.24 -1.59 -15.19
CA CYS A 188 -3.07 -2.59 -15.88
C CYS A 188 -4.57 -2.29 -15.80
N ALA A 189 -4.97 -1.24 -15.08
CA ALA A 189 -6.36 -0.83 -15.01
C ALA A 189 -6.81 -0.28 -16.39
N PRO A 190 -7.81 -0.88 -17.06
CA PRO A 190 -8.11 -0.68 -18.49
C PRO A 190 -8.56 0.74 -18.89
N ASP A 191 -8.69 1.66 -17.93
CA ASP A 191 -9.18 3.02 -18.12
C ASP A 191 -8.16 4.12 -17.72
N TRP A 192 -6.85 3.80 -17.67
CA TRP A 192 -5.77 4.76 -17.40
C TRP A 192 -5.12 5.29 -18.68
#